data_AF-A0A960G9A2-F1
#
_entry.id   AF-A0A960G9A2-F1
#
_cell.length_a   1.000
_cell.length_b   1.000
_cell.length_c   1.000
_cell.angle_alpha   90.00
_cell.angle_beta   90.00
_cell.angle_gamma   90.00
#
_symmetry.space_group_name_H-M   'P 1'
#
loop_
_entity.id
_entity.type
_entity.pdbx_description
1 polymer ?
#
loop_
_entity_poly.entity_id
_entity_poly.type
_entity_poly.pdbx_seq_one_letter_code
_entity_poly.pdbx_strand_id
1 'polypeptide(L)'
;MLAQQSAHLVATTLAIRDAAPHADQPQLTDALNTAGRNLRDGARPWRQLTTLNRPQHVTINVSRHLALTLERTAAALPDLTHDETSDLLTEAHRGLTHASVLMDRTATLPDRLVRSGLLFTAARRVTHNVEHLTAAIRGGYVPVQVRDVPDLVPTWRRAVVSLDWAVVAERTTDHSTQPRQHSVISIHR
;
A
#
# COMPACT_ATOMS: atom_id res chain seq x y z
N MET A 1 -5.68 -6.09 -3.40
CA MET A 1 -6.35 -4.82 -3.76
C MET A 1 -5.84 -3.67 -2.89
N LEU A 2 -5.98 -3.76 -1.56
CA LEU A 2 -5.47 -2.74 -0.61
C LEU A 2 -3.99 -2.41 -0.83
N ALA A 3 -3.09 -3.40 -0.78
CA ALA A 3 -1.65 -3.14 -0.99
C ALA A 3 -1.33 -2.52 -2.37
N GLN A 4 -2.09 -2.88 -3.42
CA GLN A 4 -1.92 -2.26 -4.74
C GLN A 4 -2.34 -0.78 -4.72
N GLN A 5 -3.44 -0.45 -4.05
CA GLN A 5 -3.91 0.93 -3.90
C GLN A 5 -2.94 1.76 -3.07
N SER A 6 -2.44 1.22 -1.96
CA SER A 6 -1.39 1.85 -1.17
C SER A 6 -0.11 2.06 -1.99
N ALA A 7 0.25 1.14 -2.89
CA ALA A 7 1.40 1.32 -3.78
C ALA A 7 1.19 2.46 -4.79
N HIS A 8 -0.04 2.64 -5.29
CA HIS A 8 -0.38 3.78 -6.15
C HIS A 8 -0.32 5.09 -5.37
N LEU A 9 -0.86 5.11 -4.15
CA LEU A 9 -0.81 6.28 -3.29
C LEU A 9 0.64 6.71 -2.99
N VAL A 10 1.51 5.76 -2.62
CA VAL A 10 2.95 6.01 -2.41
C VAL A 10 3.61 6.57 -3.67
N ALA A 11 3.27 6.04 -4.86
CA ALA A 11 3.81 6.56 -6.12
C ALA A 11 3.31 7.98 -6.43
N THR A 12 2.04 8.28 -6.16
CA THR A 12 1.50 9.64 -6.30
C THR A 12 2.15 10.60 -5.31
N THR A 13 2.37 10.20 -4.04
CA THR A 13 3.10 11.03 -3.07
C THR A 13 4.52 11.34 -3.54
N LEU A 14 5.25 10.35 -4.06
CA LEU A 14 6.57 10.56 -4.63
C LEU A 14 6.52 11.58 -5.79
N ALA A 15 5.56 11.43 -6.72
CA ALA A 15 5.41 12.34 -7.84
C ALA A 15 5.06 13.77 -7.42
N ILE A 16 4.19 13.96 -6.41
CA ILE A 16 3.89 15.29 -5.86
C ILE A 16 5.15 15.89 -5.22
N ARG A 17 5.94 15.09 -4.49
CA ARG A 17 7.20 15.56 -3.86
C ARG A 17 8.24 15.98 -4.88
N ASP A 18 8.40 15.20 -5.95
CA ASP A 18 9.35 15.52 -7.03
C ASP A 18 8.97 16.83 -7.76
N ALA A 19 7.68 17.21 -7.77
CA ALA A 19 7.19 18.47 -8.33
C ALA A 19 7.36 19.66 -7.37
N ALA A 20 7.59 19.44 -6.08
CA ALA A 20 7.69 20.49 -5.08
C ALA A 20 9.12 21.08 -4.99
N PRO A 21 9.32 22.41 -5.12
CA PRO A 21 10.62 23.02 -4.95
C PRO A 21 11.05 22.94 -3.46
N HIS A 22 12.25 22.41 -3.21
CA HIS A 22 12.91 22.22 -1.90
C HIS A 22 12.64 20.92 -1.10
N ALA A 23 12.08 19.87 -1.70
CA ALA A 23 11.83 18.59 -1.00
C ALA A 23 12.99 17.58 -1.02
N ASP A 24 14.25 18.02 -0.94
CA ASP A 24 15.40 17.11 -1.01
C ASP A 24 15.61 16.35 0.32
N GLN A 25 14.86 15.27 0.51
CA GLN A 25 14.94 14.38 1.68
C GLN A 25 15.15 12.94 1.21
N PRO A 26 16.42 12.53 0.95
CA PRO A 26 16.74 11.23 0.39
C PRO A 26 16.21 10.05 1.21
N GLN A 27 16.25 10.17 2.55
CA GLN A 27 15.79 9.12 3.46
C GLN A 27 14.29 8.84 3.33
N LEU A 28 13.46 9.89 3.18
CA LEU A 28 12.02 9.73 2.97
C LEU A 28 11.73 9.16 1.57
N THR A 29 12.45 9.63 0.55
CA THR A 29 12.34 9.12 -0.81
C THR A 29 12.68 7.62 -0.87
N ASP A 30 13.74 7.18 -0.19
CA ASP A 30 14.11 5.77 -0.10
C ASP A 30 13.08 4.92 0.66
N ALA A 31 12.53 5.46 1.75
CA ALA A 31 11.49 4.79 2.53
C ALA A 31 10.21 4.60 1.69
N LEU A 32 9.75 5.65 1.00
CA LEU A 32 8.59 5.60 0.10
C LEU A 32 8.84 4.63 -1.08
N ASN A 33 10.00 4.70 -1.73
CA ASN A 33 10.35 3.76 -2.80
C ASN A 33 10.34 2.30 -2.33
N THR A 34 10.88 2.05 -1.13
CA THR A 34 10.89 0.72 -0.52
C THR A 34 9.48 0.25 -0.18
N ALA A 35 8.65 1.10 0.42
CA ALA A 35 7.25 0.82 0.67
C ALA A 35 6.49 0.49 -0.61
N GLY A 36 6.66 1.29 -1.66
CA GLY A 36 6.02 1.07 -2.96
C GLY A 36 6.38 -0.28 -3.58
N ARG A 37 7.66 -0.69 -3.53
CA ARG A 37 8.09 -2.01 -4.01
C ARG A 37 7.47 -3.14 -3.19
N ASN A 38 7.58 -3.08 -1.87
CA ASN A 38 7.08 -4.13 -0.98
C ASN A 38 5.56 -4.26 -1.04
N LEU A 39 4.82 -3.17 -1.23
CA LEU A 39 3.37 -3.18 -1.43
C LEU A 39 2.97 -3.89 -2.73
N ARG A 40 3.69 -3.66 -3.83
CA ARG A 40 3.47 -4.37 -5.10
C ARG A 40 3.79 -5.86 -4.97
N ASP A 41 4.88 -6.20 -4.27
CA ASP A 41 5.25 -7.59 -4.00
C ASP A 41 4.21 -8.27 -3.10
N GLY A 42 3.76 -7.61 -2.03
CA GLY A 42 2.70 -8.10 -1.14
C GLY A 42 1.35 -8.27 -1.85
N ALA A 43 1.08 -7.50 -2.91
CA ALA A 43 -0.12 -7.66 -3.74
C ALA A 43 -0.04 -8.82 -4.75
N ARG A 44 1.17 -9.25 -5.15
CA ARG A 44 1.37 -10.19 -6.25
C ARG A 44 0.76 -11.58 -5.98
N PRO A 45 0.97 -12.23 -4.82
CA PRO A 45 0.40 -13.56 -4.54
C PRO A 45 -1.14 -13.57 -4.65
N TRP A 46 -1.81 -12.50 -4.22
CA TRP A 46 -3.26 -12.39 -4.23
C TRP A 46 -3.90 -12.43 -5.63
N ARG A 47 -3.15 -12.15 -6.70
CA ARG A 47 -3.70 -12.14 -8.08
C ARG A 47 -4.20 -13.50 -8.53
N GLN A 48 -3.73 -14.56 -7.88
CA GLN A 48 -3.99 -15.94 -8.25
C GLN A 48 -4.93 -16.65 -7.26
N LEU A 49 -5.36 -15.93 -6.23
CA LEU A 49 -6.10 -16.46 -5.09
C LEU A 49 -7.49 -15.86 -5.06
N THR A 50 -8.45 -16.63 -4.58
CA THR A 50 -9.81 -16.18 -4.36
C THR A 50 -10.33 -16.66 -3.03
N THR A 51 -11.28 -15.93 -2.46
CA THR A 51 -12.10 -16.39 -1.35
C THR A 51 -13.45 -16.86 -1.89
N LEU A 52 -14.22 -17.59 -1.09
CA LEU A 52 -15.61 -17.97 -1.43
C LEU A 52 -16.54 -16.76 -1.54
N ASN A 53 -16.17 -15.64 -0.90
CA ASN A 53 -16.98 -14.43 -0.91
C ASN A 53 -16.62 -13.57 -2.12
N ARG A 54 -17.63 -13.22 -2.93
CA ARG A 54 -17.47 -12.30 -4.06
C ARG A 54 -17.30 -10.88 -3.49
N PRO A 55 -16.32 -10.09 -3.94
CA PRO A 55 -16.22 -8.70 -3.54
C PRO A 55 -17.53 -7.96 -3.84
N GLN A 56 -18.02 -7.18 -2.88
CA GLN A 56 -19.22 -6.38 -3.09
C GLN A 56 -18.97 -5.35 -4.19
N HIS A 57 -20.01 -5.06 -4.99
CA HIS A 57 -19.92 -4.08 -6.10
C HIS A 57 -19.43 -2.70 -5.64
N VAL A 58 -19.84 -2.28 -4.43
CA VAL A 58 -19.38 -1.03 -3.80
C VAL A 58 -17.87 -1.03 -3.62
N THR A 59 -17.28 -2.12 -3.12
CA THR A 59 -15.83 -2.25 -2.91
C THR A 59 -15.06 -2.11 -4.22
N ILE A 60 -15.56 -2.71 -5.31
CA ILE A 60 -14.95 -2.60 -6.64
C ILE A 60 -15.01 -1.16 -7.15
N ASN A 61 -16.16 -0.50 -7.00
CA ASN A 61 -16.34 0.87 -7.50
C ASN A 61 -15.51 1.89 -6.72
N VAL A 62 -15.49 1.81 -5.39
CA VAL A 62 -14.61 2.65 -4.56
C VAL A 62 -13.16 2.46 -4.97
N SER A 63 -12.77 1.22 -5.22
CA SER A 63 -11.39 0.90 -5.60
C SER A 63 -10.99 1.41 -6.97
N ARG A 64 -11.90 1.30 -7.95
CA ARG A 64 -11.72 1.87 -9.28
C ARG A 64 -11.69 3.40 -9.21
N HIS A 65 -12.58 4.01 -8.43
CA HIS A 65 -12.62 5.45 -8.26
C HIS A 65 -11.32 5.98 -7.68
N LEU A 66 -10.81 5.36 -6.61
CA LEU A 66 -9.52 5.72 -6.03
C LEU A 66 -8.37 5.63 -7.04
N ALA A 67 -8.30 4.54 -7.82
CA ALA A 67 -7.25 4.38 -8.83
C ALA A 67 -7.31 5.50 -9.89
N LEU A 68 -8.51 5.78 -10.42
CA LEU A 68 -8.70 6.84 -11.41
C LEU A 68 -8.38 8.23 -10.84
N THR A 69 -8.72 8.48 -9.58
CA THR A 69 -8.40 9.76 -8.92
C THR A 69 -6.89 9.92 -8.79
N LEU A 70 -6.17 8.90 -8.30
CA LEU A 70 -4.71 8.95 -8.18
C LEU A 70 -4.01 9.15 -9.52
N GLU A 71 -4.51 8.51 -10.59
CA GLU A 71 -4.01 8.71 -11.96
C GLU A 71 -4.23 10.14 -12.46
N ARG A 72 -5.43 10.70 -12.24
CA ARG A 72 -5.74 12.08 -12.60
C ARG A 72 -4.90 13.09 -11.83
N THR A 73 -4.72 12.88 -10.53
CA THR A 73 -3.85 13.72 -9.69
C THR A 73 -2.43 13.71 -10.22
N ALA A 74 -1.87 12.53 -10.52
CA ALA A 74 -0.52 12.43 -11.08
C ALA A 74 -0.38 13.13 -12.45
N ALA A 75 -1.42 13.08 -13.30
CA ALA A 75 -1.41 13.73 -14.60
C ALA A 75 -1.52 15.27 -14.52
N ALA A 76 -2.19 15.80 -13.49
CA ALA A 76 -2.37 17.24 -13.30
C ALA A 76 -1.16 17.94 -12.65
N LEU A 77 -0.21 17.17 -12.07
CA LEU A 77 0.96 17.70 -11.36
C LEU A 77 1.75 18.80 -12.08
N PRO A 78 2.04 18.70 -13.40
CA PRO A 78 2.85 19.71 -14.08
C PRO A 78 2.22 21.10 -14.15
N ASP A 79 0.89 21.19 -14.02
CA ASP A 79 0.11 22.42 -14.20
C ASP A 79 -0.20 23.13 -12.86
N LEU A 80 0.24 22.57 -11.74
CA LEU A 80 -0.09 23.08 -10.41
C LEU A 80 0.84 24.20 -9.97
N THR A 81 0.26 25.14 -9.23
CA THR A 81 1.02 26.15 -8.50
C THR A 81 1.74 25.53 -7.28
N HIS A 82 2.66 26.30 -6.70
CA HIS A 82 3.38 25.89 -5.51
C HIS A 82 2.45 25.61 -4.32
N ASP A 83 1.49 26.50 -4.07
CA ASP A 83 0.55 26.38 -2.95
C ASP A 83 -0.35 25.15 -3.12
N GLU A 84 -0.86 24.90 -4.33
CA GLU A 84 -1.65 23.70 -4.63
C GLU A 84 -0.84 22.41 -4.45
N THR A 85 0.44 22.43 -4.82
CA THR A 85 1.35 21.29 -4.63
C THR A 85 1.58 21.01 -3.14
N SER A 86 1.75 22.06 -2.32
CA SER A 86 1.90 21.94 -0.86
C SER A 86 0.64 21.38 -0.18
N ASP A 87 -0.54 21.86 -0.58
CA ASP A 87 -1.82 21.35 -0.06
C ASP A 87 -2.02 19.87 -0.43
N LEU A 88 -1.67 19.50 -1.66
CA LEU A 88 -1.73 18.10 -2.11
C LEU A 88 -0.74 17.19 -1.37
N LEU A 89 0.45 17.69 -1.01
CA LEU A 89 1.38 16.93 -0.15
C LEU A 89 0.77 16.65 1.22
N THR A 90 0.12 17.65 1.81
CA THR A 90 -0.56 17.49 3.11
C THR A 90 -1.67 16.43 3.03
N GLU A 91 -2.46 16.44 1.96
CA GLU A 91 -3.52 15.45 1.77
C GLU A 91 -2.96 14.05 1.44
N ALA A 92 -1.89 13.98 0.64
CA ALA A 92 -1.18 12.74 0.37
C ALA A 92 -0.63 12.11 1.66
N HIS A 93 -0.11 12.92 2.58
CA HIS A 93 0.35 12.45 3.89
C HIS A 93 -0.78 11.84 4.73
N ARG A 94 -1.95 12.50 4.78
CA ARG A 94 -3.14 11.95 5.45
C ARG A 94 -3.56 10.63 4.83
N GLY A 95 -3.57 10.57 3.50
CA GLY A 95 -3.82 9.34 2.76
C GLY A 95 -2.86 8.21 3.16
N LEU A 96 -1.55 8.48 3.21
CA LEU A 96 -0.54 7.49 3.58
C LEU A 96 -0.73 6.99 5.01
N THR A 97 -1.03 7.89 5.95
CA THR A 97 -1.34 7.54 7.33
C THR A 97 -2.57 6.61 7.41
N HIS A 98 -3.66 6.94 6.70
CA HIS A 98 -4.83 6.07 6.63
C HIS A 98 -4.53 4.71 5.99
N ALA A 99 -3.75 4.70 4.91
CA ALA A 99 -3.32 3.45 4.26
C ALA A 99 -2.49 2.58 5.20
N SER A 100 -1.59 3.17 6.00
CA SER A 100 -0.80 2.45 7.01
C SER A 100 -1.70 1.79 8.04
N VAL A 101 -2.65 2.52 8.63
CA VAL A 101 -3.61 1.98 9.62
C VAL A 101 -4.45 0.84 9.04
N LEU A 102 -4.89 0.95 7.79
CA LEU A 102 -5.65 -0.12 7.14
C LEU A 102 -4.80 -1.36 6.85
N MET A 103 -3.55 -1.16 6.42
CA MET A 103 -2.61 -2.25 6.20
C MET A 103 -2.28 -2.97 7.51
N ASP A 104 -2.07 -2.24 8.60
CA ASP A 104 -1.82 -2.81 9.93
C ASP A 104 -2.99 -3.68 10.42
N ARG A 105 -4.23 -3.19 10.30
CA ARG A 105 -5.44 -3.96 10.62
C ARG A 105 -5.58 -5.26 9.83
N THR A 106 -4.89 -5.38 8.70
CA THR A 106 -4.91 -6.57 7.84
C THR A 106 -3.62 -7.38 7.90
N ALA A 107 -2.68 -7.06 8.80
CA ALA A 107 -1.36 -7.69 8.87
C ALA A 107 -1.42 -9.21 9.03
N THR A 108 -2.38 -9.73 9.79
CA THR A 108 -2.56 -11.17 10.04
C THR A 108 -3.59 -11.82 9.13
N LEU A 109 -4.25 -11.05 8.24
CA LEU A 109 -5.33 -11.55 7.39
C LEU A 109 -4.90 -12.72 6.49
N PRO A 110 -3.78 -12.65 5.74
CA PRO A 110 -3.37 -13.78 4.90
C PRO A 110 -3.15 -15.07 5.70
N ASP A 111 -2.50 -14.99 6.86
CA ASP A 111 -2.28 -16.16 7.73
C ASP A 111 -3.61 -16.78 8.20
N ARG A 112 -4.54 -15.94 8.65
CA ARG A 112 -5.88 -16.38 9.09
C ARG A 112 -6.65 -17.07 7.97
N LEU A 113 -6.62 -16.53 6.76
CA LEU A 113 -7.34 -17.09 5.60
C LEU A 113 -6.77 -18.44 5.15
N VAL A 114 -5.45 -18.61 5.19
CA VAL A 114 -4.81 -19.89 4.89
C VAL A 114 -5.14 -20.92 5.98
N ARG A 115 -5.00 -20.56 7.26
CA ARG A 115 -5.27 -21.47 8.39
C ARG A 115 -6.75 -21.88 8.47
N SER A 116 -7.67 -21.02 8.08
CA SER A 116 -9.10 -21.33 8.06
C SER A 116 -9.56 -22.09 6.82
N GLY A 117 -8.68 -22.36 5.84
CA GLY A 117 -9.04 -22.99 4.58
C GLY A 117 -10.02 -22.16 3.72
N LEU A 118 -10.05 -20.85 3.91
CA LEU A 118 -10.97 -19.93 3.19
C LEU A 118 -10.34 -19.28 1.96
N LEU A 119 -9.11 -19.67 1.64
CA LEU A 119 -8.37 -19.21 0.48
C LEU A 119 -8.25 -20.33 -0.54
N PHE A 120 -8.54 -20.03 -1.80
CA PHE A 120 -8.64 -21.00 -2.87
C PHE A 120 -7.79 -20.57 -4.06
N THR A 121 -7.30 -21.54 -4.81
CA THR A 121 -6.59 -21.33 -6.07
C THR A 121 -7.07 -22.34 -7.11
N ALA A 122 -6.79 -22.05 -8.38
CA ALA A 122 -7.09 -22.99 -9.46
C ALA A 122 -6.25 -24.27 -9.27
N ALA A 123 -6.90 -25.44 -9.26
CA ALA A 123 -6.27 -26.71 -8.93
C ALA A 123 -5.02 -27.03 -9.77
N ARG A 124 -5.04 -26.62 -11.06
CA ARG A 124 -3.89 -26.73 -11.99
C ARG A 124 -2.60 -26.05 -11.54
N ARG A 125 -2.65 -25.15 -10.54
CA ARG A 125 -1.49 -24.41 -10.03
C ARG A 125 -0.79 -25.09 -8.85
N VAL A 126 -1.45 -26.07 -8.22
CA VAL A 126 -1.02 -26.66 -6.94
C VAL A 126 -1.12 -28.18 -6.97
N THR A 127 -0.88 -28.77 -8.14
CA THR A 127 -1.08 -30.19 -8.42
C THR A 127 -0.05 -31.04 -7.66
N HIS A 128 -0.36 -31.37 -6.40
CA HIS A 128 0.52 -32.13 -5.50
C HIS A 128 -0.14 -33.42 -4.96
N ASN A 129 -1.41 -33.69 -5.28
CA ASN A 129 -2.13 -34.90 -4.89
C ASN A 129 -3.26 -35.28 -5.88
N VAL A 130 -3.82 -36.49 -5.71
CA VAL A 130 -4.83 -37.08 -6.61
C VAL A 130 -6.16 -36.30 -6.61
N GLU A 131 -6.56 -35.73 -5.47
CA GLU A 131 -7.75 -34.88 -5.35
C GLU A 131 -7.61 -33.59 -6.16
N HIS A 132 -6.43 -32.94 -6.09
CA HIS A 132 -6.11 -31.76 -6.89
C HIS A 132 -6.02 -32.09 -8.38
N LEU A 133 -5.56 -33.29 -8.75
CA LEU A 133 -5.55 -33.76 -10.15
C LEU A 133 -6.97 -33.88 -10.72
N THR A 134 -7.90 -34.47 -9.96
CA THR A 134 -9.30 -34.63 -10.41
C THR A 134 -10.01 -33.27 -10.49
N ALA A 135 -9.76 -32.39 -9.52
CA ALA A 135 -10.24 -31.01 -9.58
C ALA A 135 -9.62 -30.23 -10.75
N ALA A 136 -8.34 -30.42 -11.05
CA ALA A 136 -7.65 -29.74 -12.16
C ALA A 136 -8.21 -30.15 -13.53
N ILE A 137 -8.50 -31.43 -13.74
CA ILE A 137 -9.14 -31.95 -14.95
C ILE A 137 -10.53 -31.31 -15.16
N ARG A 138 -11.26 -31.06 -14.06
CA ARG A 138 -12.58 -30.40 -14.09
C ARG A 138 -12.52 -28.87 -14.03
N GLY A 139 -11.32 -28.26 -14.04
CA GLY A 139 -11.15 -26.81 -13.94
C GLY A 139 -11.55 -26.20 -12.58
N GLY A 140 -11.60 -27.01 -11.52
CA GLY A 140 -12.04 -26.63 -10.18
C GLY A 140 -11.02 -25.82 -9.38
N TYR A 141 -11.51 -25.27 -8.26
CA TYR A 141 -10.70 -24.58 -7.24
C TYR A 141 -10.48 -25.49 -6.04
N VAL A 142 -9.29 -25.41 -5.44
CA VAL A 142 -8.92 -26.17 -4.23
C VAL A 142 -8.45 -25.23 -3.13
N PRO A 143 -8.66 -25.58 -1.85
CA PRO A 143 -8.11 -24.83 -0.73
C PRO A 143 -6.58 -24.74 -0.81
N VAL A 144 -6.06 -23.57 -0.47
CA VAL A 144 -4.63 -23.25 -0.50
C VAL A 144 -4.00 -23.65 0.83
N GLN A 145 -2.85 -24.32 0.76
CA GLN A 145 -2.00 -24.59 1.90
C GLN A 145 -0.81 -23.62 1.95
N VAL A 146 -0.17 -23.48 3.10
CA VAL A 146 0.99 -22.57 3.29
C VAL A 146 2.09 -22.84 2.25
N ARG A 147 2.33 -24.13 1.93
CA ARG A 147 3.33 -24.56 0.93
C ARG A 147 3.00 -24.13 -0.50
N ASP A 148 1.73 -23.90 -0.82
CA ASP A 148 1.28 -23.52 -2.15
C ASP A 148 1.51 -22.02 -2.42
N VAL A 149 1.63 -21.22 -1.35
CA VAL A 149 1.81 -19.76 -1.40
C VAL A 149 2.83 -19.28 -0.35
N PRO A 150 4.09 -19.77 -0.39
CA PRO A 150 5.08 -19.49 0.64
C PRO A 150 5.36 -17.99 0.82
N ASP A 151 5.19 -17.21 -0.26
CA ASP A 151 5.45 -15.77 -0.26
C ASP A 151 4.30 -14.94 0.31
N LEU A 152 3.07 -15.46 0.43
CA LEU A 152 1.88 -14.67 0.75
C LEU A 152 2.01 -13.93 2.09
N VAL A 153 2.30 -14.65 3.17
CA VAL A 153 2.43 -14.07 4.51
C VAL A 153 3.68 -13.17 4.64
N PRO A 154 4.89 -13.62 4.25
CA PRO A 154 6.09 -12.79 4.44
C PRO A 154 6.09 -11.53 3.59
N THR A 155 5.65 -11.58 2.32
CA THR A 155 5.58 -10.37 1.47
C THR A 155 4.54 -9.39 1.99
N TRP A 156 3.40 -9.87 2.49
CA TRP A 156 2.38 -9.02 3.10
C TRP A 156 2.89 -8.31 4.35
N ARG A 157 3.53 -9.04 5.27
CA ARG A 157 4.12 -8.44 6.48
C ARG A 157 5.19 -7.41 6.14
N ARG A 158 6.07 -7.71 5.17
CA ARG A 158 7.06 -6.72 4.70
C ARG A 158 6.39 -5.46 4.17
N ALA A 159 5.30 -5.60 3.41
CA ALA A 159 4.54 -4.48 2.89
C ALA A 159 3.97 -3.59 4.01
N VAL A 160 3.31 -4.20 5.01
CA VAL A 160 2.77 -3.52 6.19
C VAL A 160 3.86 -2.74 6.91
N VAL A 161 4.96 -3.42 7.27
CA VAL A 161 6.08 -2.80 7.99
C VAL A 161 6.67 -1.66 7.17
N SER A 162 6.99 -1.85 5.89
CA SER A 162 7.61 -0.79 5.10
C SER A 162 6.71 0.44 4.91
N LEU A 163 5.39 0.28 4.86
CA LEU A 163 4.47 1.42 4.79
C LEU A 163 4.43 2.19 6.11
N ASP A 164 4.42 1.48 7.25
CA ASP A 164 4.50 2.11 8.57
C ASP A 164 5.80 2.92 8.72
N TRP A 165 6.94 2.32 8.34
CA TRP A 165 8.23 3.00 8.32
C TRP A 165 8.24 4.25 7.43
N ALA A 166 7.59 4.22 6.26
CA ALA A 166 7.49 5.39 5.40
C ALA A 166 6.70 6.53 6.05
N VAL A 167 5.59 6.21 6.74
CA VAL A 167 4.80 7.21 7.49
C VAL A 167 5.58 7.79 8.67
N VAL A 168 6.37 6.96 9.37
CA VAL A 168 7.25 7.44 10.45
C VAL A 168 8.34 8.36 9.91
N ALA A 169 9.02 7.97 8.84
CA ALA A 169 10.06 8.77 8.19
C ALA A 169 9.50 10.15 7.80
N GLU A 170 8.29 10.19 7.25
CA GLU A 170 7.61 11.42 6.82
C GLU A 170 7.32 12.37 7.99
N ARG A 171 6.86 11.84 9.13
CA ARG A 171 6.65 12.64 10.35
C ARG A 171 7.95 13.21 10.90
N THR A 172 9.02 12.42 10.88
CA THR A 172 10.33 12.88 11.39
C THR A 172 10.92 13.99 10.54
N THR A 173 10.71 13.95 9.22
CA THR A 173 11.15 15.02 8.31
C THR A 173 10.38 16.32 8.53
N ASP A 174 9.06 16.25 8.76
CA ASP A 174 8.20 17.41 8.96
C ASP A 174 8.58 18.23 10.22
N HIS A 175 9.02 17.54 11.29
CA HIS A 175 9.46 18.16 12.53
C HIS A 175 10.84 18.83 12.42
N SER A 176 11.69 18.42 11.46
CA SER A 176 12.98 19.06 11.19
C SER A 176 12.87 20.37 10.40
N THR A 177 11.77 20.58 9.68
CA THR A 177 11.54 21.76 8.82
C THR A 177 10.76 22.90 9.49
N GLN A 178 10.20 22.70 10.69
CA GLN A 178 9.63 23.80 11.48
C GLN A 178 10.76 24.66 12.10
N PRO A 179 10.92 25.95 11.73
CA PRO A 179 11.83 26.82 12.44
C PRO A 179 11.35 26.95 13.88
N ARG A 180 12.21 26.60 14.84
CA ARG A 180 12.02 26.94 16.25
C ARG A 180 11.74 28.44 16.32
N GLN A 181 10.49 28.83 16.56
CA GLN A 181 10.18 30.19 16.96
C GLN A 181 10.86 30.42 18.30
N HIS A 182 12.10 30.92 18.27
CA HIS A 182 12.74 31.51 19.42
C HIS A 182 11.92 32.76 19.76
N SER A 183 11.01 32.64 20.72
CA SER A 183 10.44 33.79 21.40
C SER A 183 11.58 34.57 22.04
N VAL A 184 12.04 35.61 21.36
CA VAL A 184 12.90 36.63 21.94
C VAL A 184 12.03 37.39 22.94
N ILE A 185 12.09 36.98 24.21
CA ILE A 185 11.56 37.77 25.31
C ILE A 185 12.50 38.99 25.44
N SER A 186 12.12 40.09 24.80
CA SER A 186 12.76 41.38 24.99
C SER A 186 12.46 41.89 26.41
N ILE A 187 13.41 41.69 27.32
CA ILE A 187 13.39 42.35 28.63
C ILE A 187 13.84 43.80 28.42
N HIS A 188 12.90 44.75 28.47
CA HIS A 188 13.22 46.16 28.59
C HIS A 188 13.71 46.44 30.02
N ARG A 189 14.90 47.04 30.13
CA ARG A 189 15.38 47.76 31.31
C ARG A 189 15.16 49.25 31.11
#